data_AF-A0A8J6UXM5-F1
#
_entry.id   AF-A0A8J6UXM5-F1
#
_cell.length_a   1.000
_cell.length_b   1.000
_cell.length_c   1.000
_cell.angle_alpha   90.00
_cell.angle_beta   90.00
_cell.angle_gamma   90.00
#
_symmetry.space_group_name_H-M   'P 1'
#
loop_
_entity.id
_entity.type
_entity.pdbx_description
1 polymer ?
#
loop_
_entity_poly.entity_id
_entity_poly.type
_entity_poly.pdbx_seq_one_letter_code
_entity_poly.pdbx_strand_id
1 'polypeptide(L)'
;MAKKDTTLTWMGILFSITGIGMLIGSFLSYNSTHNFIKNSSSTIGTVTELRLHTSSSSSSSKSSTYYPIVKFKTQKGESAELESNVGSYPPSFRVGETVSVLYNPNNPAEAEINSFGQLWFTAIFLLGMGGLFAGIGLSLLAGPLAFRLSSNNKAAKLQANGKKIVTKFTGVELNTFLTVNGSSPYQITSQWFDPETNEVYVYHSENIWFDPEEFIKSETIDVYVDPNDMKKYHMDISFLPKLAN
;
A
#
# COMPACT_ATOMS: atom_id res chain seq x y z
N MET A 1 -29.40 -5.29 -6.10
CA MET A 1 -28.32 -4.36 -6.51
C MET A 1 -27.28 -4.26 -5.40
N ALA A 2 -26.08 -4.80 -5.58
CA ALA A 2 -25.00 -4.67 -4.60
C ALA A 2 -24.45 -3.23 -4.65
N LYS A 3 -24.59 -2.51 -3.53
CA LYS A 3 -24.08 -1.15 -3.37
C LYS A 3 -22.56 -1.21 -3.54
N LYS A 4 -22.05 -0.66 -4.64
CA LYS A 4 -20.61 -0.52 -4.86
C LYS A 4 -20.05 0.32 -3.69
N ASP A 5 -19.08 -0.21 -2.95
CA ASP A 5 -18.46 0.49 -1.81
C ASP A 5 -17.68 1.72 -2.32
N THR A 6 -18.42 2.81 -2.57
CA THR A 6 -17.92 4.09 -3.06
C THR A 6 -16.94 4.72 -2.07
N THR A 7 -17.11 4.45 -0.78
CA THR A 7 -16.26 4.96 0.31
C THR A 7 -14.79 4.53 0.15
N LEU A 8 -14.53 3.25 -0.10
CA LEU A 8 -13.17 2.73 -0.23
C LEU A 8 -12.45 3.30 -1.47
N THR A 9 -13.21 3.56 -2.54
CA THR A 9 -12.67 4.16 -3.77
C THR A 9 -12.26 5.62 -3.51
N TRP A 10 -13.08 6.40 -2.82
CA TRP A 10 -12.75 7.78 -2.44
C TRP A 10 -11.55 7.85 -1.50
N MET A 11 -11.45 6.92 -0.54
CA MET A 11 -10.26 6.80 0.31
C MET A 11 -9.02 6.49 -0.54
N GLY A 12 -9.09 5.52 -1.45
CA GLY A 12 -7.97 5.20 -2.35
C GLY A 12 -7.50 6.40 -3.18
N ILE A 13 -8.42 7.20 -3.71
CA ILE A 13 -8.10 8.43 -4.46
C ILE A 13 -7.40 9.46 -3.56
N LEU A 14 -7.93 9.74 -2.37
CA LEU A 14 -7.35 10.71 -1.44
C LEU A 14 -5.92 10.32 -1.05
N PHE A 15 -5.71 9.07 -0.63
CA PHE A 15 -4.37 8.56 -0.29
C PHE A 15 -3.40 8.64 -1.47
N SER A 16 -3.88 8.36 -2.69
CA SER A 16 -3.06 8.46 -3.91
C SER A 16 -2.65 9.91 -4.20
N ILE A 17 -3.59 10.86 -4.12
CA ILE A 17 -3.30 12.28 -4.37
C ILE A 17 -2.29 12.82 -3.34
N THR A 18 -2.50 12.54 -2.05
CA THR A 18 -1.57 12.94 -1.00
C THR A 18 -0.20 12.32 -1.22
N GLY A 19 -0.13 11.02 -1.52
CA GLY A 19 1.12 10.33 -1.79
C GLY A 19 1.87 10.92 -2.98
N ILE A 20 1.19 11.14 -4.10
CA ILE A 20 1.78 11.76 -5.30
C ILE A 20 2.29 13.18 -5.01
N GLY A 21 1.50 13.99 -4.30
CA GLY A 21 1.92 15.34 -3.90
C GLY A 21 3.20 15.34 -3.08
N MET A 22 3.33 14.41 -2.12
CA MET A 22 4.55 14.25 -1.32
C MET A 22 5.74 13.77 -2.16
N LEU A 23 5.53 12.86 -3.12
CA LEU A 23 6.58 12.40 -4.04
C LEU A 23 7.08 13.53 -4.94
N ILE A 24 6.19 14.39 -5.44
CA ILE A 24 6.56 15.60 -6.17
C ILE A 24 7.39 16.52 -5.28
N GLY A 25 6.96 16.75 -4.03
CA GLY A 25 7.71 17.53 -3.04
C GLY A 25 9.11 16.96 -2.78
N SER A 26 9.25 15.63 -2.68
CA SER A 26 10.54 14.96 -2.55
C SER A 26 11.43 15.21 -3.77
N PHE A 27 10.90 15.09 -4.99
CA PHE A 27 11.65 15.36 -6.22
C PHE A 27 12.14 16.81 -6.31
N LEU A 28 11.28 17.78 -5.95
CA LEU A 28 11.65 19.19 -5.90
C LEU A 28 12.75 19.46 -4.86
N SER A 29 12.62 18.89 -3.66
CA SER A 29 13.62 18.99 -2.60
C SER A 29 14.95 18.37 -3.02
N TYR A 30 14.95 17.18 -3.62
CA TYR A 30 16.13 16.52 -4.17
C TYR A 30 16.85 17.41 -5.18
N ASN A 31 16.11 17.98 -6.13
CA ASN A 31 16.69 18.82 -7.18
C ASN A 31 17.26 20.13 -6.60
N SER A 32 16.57 20.73 -5.62
CA SER A 32 17.05 21.92 -4.92
C SER A 32 18.37 21.64 -4.18
N THR A 33 18.41 20.59 -3.36
CA THR A 33 19.61 20.19 -2.61
C THR A 33 20.76 19.83 -3.56
N HIS A 34 20.49 19.09 -4.63
CA HIS A 34 21.50 18.72 -5.62
C HIS A 34 22.10 19.95 -6.32
N ASN A 35 21.26 20.90 -6.72
CA ASN A 35 21.71 22.16 -7.32
C ASN A 35 22.48 23.02 -6.32
N PHE A 36 22.06 23.06 -5.05
CA PHE A 36 22.78 23.75 -4.00
C PHE A 36 24.20 23.18 -3.82
N ILE A 37 24.32 21.85 -3.62
CA ILE A 37 25.61 21.18 -3.45
C ILE A 37 26.54 21.47 -4.64
N LYS A 38 26.03 21.36 -5.87
CA LYS A 38 26.80 21.58 -7.10
C LYS A 38 27.36 23.01 -7.21
N ASN A 39 26.62 24.01 -6.74
CA ASN A 39 27.00 25.42 -6.83
C ASN A 39 27.62 25.96 -5.52
N SER A 40 27.73 25.12 -4.48
CA SER A 40 28.26 25.51 -3.18
C SER A 40 29.79 25.40 -3.10
N SER A 41 30.37 26.17 -2.19
CA SER A 41 31.74 26.00 -1.74
C SER A 41 31.77 25.48 -0.30
N SER A 42 32.74 24.61 0.00
CA SER A 42 32.91 24.02 1.33
C SER A 42 33.92 24.82 2.15
N THR A 43 33.60 25.05 3.42
CA THR A 43 34.48 25.65 4.43
C THR A 43 34.28 24.98 5.79
N ILE A 44 35.11 25.31 6.77
CA ILE A 44 34.97 24.85 8.16
C ILE A 44 34.32 25.98 8.96
N GLY A 45 33.24 25.66 9.65
CA GLY A 45 32.55 26.52 10.59
C GLY A 45 32.66 26.00 12.01
N THR A 46 32.38 26.87 12.99
CA THR A 46 32.30 26.51 14.42
C THR A 46 30.91 26.82 14.94
N VAL A 47 30.31 25.87 15.65
CA VAL A 47 29.00 26.07 16.30
C VAL A 47 29.19 27.06 17.45
N THR A 48 28.59 28.24 17.35
CA THR A 48 28.71 29.29 18.37
C THR A 48 27.55 29.30 19.35
N GLU A 49 26.38 28.86 18.93
CA GLU A 49 25.15 28.90 19.74
C GLU A 49 24.22 27.74 19.36
N LEU A 50 23.38 27.31 20.30
CA LEU A 50 22.24 26.44 20.05
C LEU A 50 20.96 27.21 20.39
N ARG A 51 20.25 27.68 19.35
CA ARG A 51 19.03 28.46 19.52
C ARG A 51 17.87 27.54 19.82
N LEU A 52 17.16 27.80 20.92
CA LEU A 52 15.98 27.03 21.31
C LEU A 52 14.72 27.64 20.70
N HIS A 53 14.01 26.86 19.89
CA HIS A 53 12.66 27.20 19.45
C HIS A 53 11.65 26.36 20.21
N THR A 54 10.69 27.03 20.85
CA THR A 54 9.60 26.39 21.57
C THR A 54 8.31 26.53 20.79
N SER A 55 7.64 25.43 20.49
CA SER A 55 6.31 25.44 19.89
C SER A 55 5.26 25.10 20.94
N SER A 56 4.25 25.98 21.04
CA SER A 56 3.09 25.83 21.93
C SER A 56 1.90 25.35 21.10
N SER A 57 1.56 24.05 21.19
CA SER A 57 0.28 23.54 20.69
C SER A 57 -0.81 23.66 21.77
N SER A 58 -2.07 23.74 21.34
CA SER A 58 -3.26 23.79 22.21
C SER A 58 -3.46 22.51 23.05
N SER A 59 -2.78 21.42 22.70
CA SER A 59 -2.58 20.25 23.55
C SER A 59 -1.29 20.41 24.36
N SER A 60 -1.35 20.07 25.64
CA SER A 60 -0.43 20.35 26.76
C SER A 60 1.05 19.91 26.64
N SER A 61 1.57 19.61 25.46
CA SER A 61 2.97 19.23 25.23
C SER A 61 3.76 20.39 24.61
N LYS A 62 4.64 21.03 25.39
CA LYS A 62 5.65 21.97 24.87
C LYS A 62 6.76 21.17 24.19
N SER A 63 6.91 21.31 22.88
CA SER A 63 8.08 20.76 22.17
C SER A 63 9.16 21.83 22.08
N SER A 64 10.38 21.45 22.45
CA SER A 64 11.56 22.32 22.44
C SER A 64 12.59 21.71 21.51
N THR A 65 13.03 22.45 20.50
CA THR A 65 13.98 21.98 19.49
C THR A 65 15.18 22.93 19.44
N TYR A 66 16.40 22.39 19.38
CA TYR A 66 17.62 23.17 19.29
C TYR A 66 18.12 23.26 17.85
N TYR A 67 18.37 24.47 17.39
CA TYR A 67 18.89 24.80 16.07
C TYR A 67 20.32 25.35 16.22
N PRO A 68 21.34 24.68 15.67
CA PRO A 68 22.72 25.15 15.77
C PRO A 68 22.96 26.38 14.90
N ILE A 69 23.65 27.37 15.47
CA ILE A 69 24.19 28.52 14.77
C ILE A 69 25.69 28.30 14.57
N VAL A 70 26.12 28.36 13.32
CA VAL A 70 27.49 28.09 12.90
C VAL A 70 28.10 29.36 12.32
N LYS A 71 29.24 29.77 12.85
CA LYS A 71 30.03 30.87 12.31
C LYS A 71 31.15 30.32 11.43
N PHE A 72 31.29 30.87 10.23
CA PHE A 72 32.29 30.43 9.26
C PHE A 72 32.90 31.61 8.51
N LYS A 73 34.01 31.37 7.80
CA LYS A 73 34.62 32.35 6.91
C LYS A 73 34.44 31.95 5.46
N THR A 74 34.05 32.91 4.63
CA THR A 74 33.98 32.73 3.17
C THR A 74 35.38 32.73 2.57
N GLN A 75 35.50 32.30 1.31
CA GLN A 75 36.75 32.41 0.53
C GLN A 75 37.28 33.84 0.42
N LYS A 76 36.42 34.86 0.56
CA LYS A 76 36.81 36.28 0.58
C LYS A 76 37.32 36.75 1.95
N GLY A 77 37.31 35.87 2.97
CA GLY A 77 37.72 36.18 4.34
C GLY A 77 36.61 36.82 5.19
N GLU A 78 35.42 37.06 4.63
CA GLU A 78 34.28 37.63 5.33
C GLU A 78 33.72 36.60 6.33
N SER A 79 33.35 37.06 7.53
CA SER A 79 32.69 36.21 8.52
C SER A 79 31.19 36.19 8.25
N ALA A 80 30.63 34.99 8.15
CA ALA A 80 29.20 34.75 7.95
C ALA A 80 28.68 33.79 9.03
N GLU A 81 27.38 33.84 9.27
CA GLU A 81 26.68 32.99 10.23
C GLU A 81 25.52 32.26 9.56
N LEU A 82 25.35 31.01 9.95
CA LEU A 82 24.39 30.05 9.43
C LEU A 82 23.54 29.58 10.60
N GLU A 83 22.21 29.71 10.50
CA GLU A 83 21.29 28.97 11.36
C GLU A 83 20.79 27.74 10.60
N SER A 84 21.02 26.55 11.14
CA SER A 84 20.55 25.32 10.51
C SER A 84 19.02 25.32 10.39
N ASN A 85 18.50 24.80 9.28
CA ASN A 85 17.06 24.61 9.07
C ASN A 85 16.50 23.36 9.78
N VAL A 86 17.37 22.51 10.34
CA VAL A 86 17.02 21.23 10.94
C VAL A 86 17.51 21.18 12.37
N GLY A 87 16.57 21.36 13.30
CA GLY A 87 16.82 21.26 14.73
C GLY A 87 16.51 19.88 15.29
N SER A 88 17.01 19.61 16.49
CA SER A 88 16.81 18.34 17.18
C SER A 88 16.69 18.49 18.69
N TYR A 89 16.10 17.46 19.31
CA TYR A 89 16.06 17.28 20.76
C TYR A 89 16.27 15.80 21.10
N PRO A 90 17.36 15.42 21.79
CA PRO A 90 18.47 16.26 22.27
C PRO A 90 19.28 16.91 21.12
N PRO A 91 20.03 17.99 21.37
CA PRO A 91 20.78 18.71 20.35
C PRO A 91 21.82 17.81 19.66
N SER A 92 21.87 17.85 18.33
CA SER A 92 22.78 17.04 17.51
C SER A 92 24.23 17.51 17.55
N PHE A 93 24.45 18.78 17.92
CA PHE A 93 25.75 19.45 17.90
C PHE A 93 26.02 20.13 19.24
N ARG A 94 27.29 20.42 19.51
CA ARG A 94 27.73 21.11 20.73
C ARG A 94 28.33 22.48 20.39
N VAL A 95 28.15 23.44 21.29
CA VAL A 95 28.85 24.72 21.19
C VAL A 95 30.37 24.47 21.23
N GLY A 96 31.09 25.11 20.31
CA GLY A 96 32.53 24.93 20.08
C GLY A 96 32.87 23.80 19.10
N GLU A 97 31.89 23.02 18.64
CA GLU A 97 32.12 21.95 17.66
C GLU A 97 32.43 22.51 16.27
N THR A 98 33.45 21.95 15.61
CA THR A 98 33.80 22.29 14.23
C THR A 98 33.03 21.41 13.24
N VAL A 99 32.33 22.03 12.29
CA VAL A 99 31.50 21.34 11.29
C VAL A 99 31.85 21.83 9.88
N SER A 100 31.68 20.97 8.88
CA SER A 100 31.81 21.36 7.47
C SER A 100 30.54 22.10 7.04
N VAL A 101 30.69 23.25 6.40
CA VAL A 101 29.60 24.12 5.92
C VAL A 101 29.70 24.25 4.41
N LEU A 102 28.59 24.03 3.73
CA LEU A 102 28.41 24.39 2.32
C LEU A 102 27.74 25.76 2.27
N TYR A 103 28.25 26.67 1.46
CA TYR A 103 27.63 27.98 1.24
C TYR A 103 27.68 28.38 -0.23
N ASN A 104 26.71 29.17 -0.68
CA ASN A 104 26.69 29.72 -2.02
C ASN A 104 27.68 30.91 -2.11
N PRO A 105 28.74 30.86 -2.95
CA PRO A 105 29.71 31.96 -3.07
C PRO A 105 29.12 33.30 -3.52
N ASN A 106 27.98 33.26 -4.23
CA ASN A 106 27.25 34.44 -4.68
C ASN A 106 26.29 34.99 -3.61
N ASN A 107 25.86 34.15 -2.66
CA ASN A 107 24.98 34.53 -1.57
C ASN A 107 25.33 33.74 -0.28
N PRO A 108 26.30 34.21 0.55
CA PRO A 108 26.75 33.48 1.73
C PRO A 108 25.68 33.23 2.81
N ALA A 109 24.54 33.92 2.74
CA ALA A 109 23.39 33.66 3.61
C ALA A 109 22.70 32.32 3.29
N GLU A 110 22.83 31.83 2.05
CA GLU A 110 22.47 30.46 1.67
C GLU A 110 23.62 29.53 2.05
N ALA A 111 23.59 29.07 3.29
CA ALA A 111 24.53 28.09 3.81
C ALA A 111 23.78 26.94 4.48
N GLU A 112 24.37 25.75 4.45
CA GLU A 112 23.86 24.59 5.18
C GLU A 112 25.03 23.75 5.72
N ILE A 113 24.79 23.04 6.81
CA ILE A 113 25.78 22.10 7.36
C ILE A 113 25.92 20.94 6.38
N ASN A 114 27.16 20.60 6.00
CA ASN A 114 27.49 19.50 5.11
C ASN A 114 27.32 18.14 5.80
N SER A 115 26.08 17.80 6.15
CA SER A 115 25.72 16.55 6.78
C SER A 115 24.61 15.90 5.95
N PHE A 116 24.76 14.60 5.68
CA PHE A 116 23.79 13.85 4.90
C PHE A 116 22.36 13.98 5.46
N GLY A 117 22.22 13.92 6.79
CA GLY A 117 20.93 14.11 7.44
C GLY A 117 20.37 15.52 7.24
N GLN A 118 21.18 16.55 7.38
CA GLN A 118 20.74 17.95 7.22
C GLN A 118 20.27 18.23 5.79
N LEU A 119 21.02 17.75 4.80
CA LEU A 119 20.78 18.00 3.38
C LEU A 119 19.62 17.17 2.81
N TRP A 120 19.49 15.90 3.22
CA TRP A 120 18.62 14.92 2.56
C TRP A 120 17.40 14.51 3.37
N PHE A 121 17.29 14.89 4.66
CA PHE A 121 16.18 14.46 5.51
C PHE A 121 14.81 14.75 4.91
N THR A 122 14.58 15.98 4.44
CA THR A 122 13.29 16.38 3.85
C THR A 122 12.95 15.53 2.62
N ALA A 123 13.91 15.34 1.71
CA ALA A 123 13.70 14.55 0.49
C ALA A 123 13.40 13.07 0.81
N ILE A 124 14.14 12.47 1.74
CA ILE A 124 13.97 11.06 2.15
C ILE A 124 12.66 10.87 2.92
N PHE A 125 12.32 11.79 3.83
CA PHE A 125 11.07 11.74 4.60
C PHE A 125 9.85 11.81 3.68
N LEU A 126 9.84 12.76 2.74
CA LEU A 126 8.76 12.89 1.77
C LEU A 126 8.69 11.69 0.81
N LEU A 127 9.83 11.12 0.42
CA LEU A 127 9.87 9.93 -0.42
C LEU A 127 9.25 8.72 0.30
N GLY A 128 9.66 8.47 1.55
CA GLY A 128 9.18 7.35 2.35
C GLY A 128 7.68 7.44 2.63
N MET A 129 7.23 8.60 3.16
CA MET A 129 5.81 8.82 3.44
C MET A 129 4.98 8.85 2.16
N GLY A 130 5.44 9.55 1.12
CA GLY A 130 4.76 9.61 -0.17
C GLY A 130 4.59 8.24 -0.82
N GLY A 131 5.64 7.40 -0.77
CA GLY A 131 5.60 6.03 -1.25
C GLY A 131 4.61 5.15 -0.48
N LEU A 132 4.56 5.29 0.85
CA LEU A 132 3.59 4.57 1.70
C LEU A 132 2.15 4.95 1.33
N PHE A 133 1.84 6.25 1.30
CA PHE A 133 0.50 6.75 0.96
C PHE A 133 0.08 6.36 -0.46
N ALA A 134 0.97 6.52 -1.44
CA ALA A 134 0.71 6.13 -2.83
C ALA A 134 0.51 4.62 -2.97
N GLY A 135 1.32 3.81 -2.27
CA GLY A 135 1.19 2.35 -2.28
C GLY A 135 -0.15 1.88 -1.72
N ILE A 136 -0.59 2.45 -0.59
CA ILE A 136 -1.91 2.17 -0.01
C ILE A 136 -3.01 2.57 -1.00
N GLY A 137 -2.95 3.79 -1.54
CA GLY A 137 -3.93 4.28 -2.52
C GLY A 137 -4.05 3.38 -3.75
N LEU A 138 -2.91 3.00 -4.35
CA LEU A 138 -2.86 2.08 -5.48
C LEU A 138 -3.41 0.70 -5.14
N SER A 139 -3.09 0.15 -3.97
CA SER A 139 -3.59 -1.18 -3.56
C SER A 139 -5.12 -1.22 -3.44
N LEU A 140 -5.73 -0.16 -2.91
CA LEU A 140 -7.17 -0.04 -2.76
C LEU A 140 -7.90 0.10 -4.10
N LEU A 141 -7.27 0.76 -5.07
CA LEU A 141 -7.84 0.99 -6.40
C LEU A 141 -7.60 -0.19 -7.35
N ALA A 142 -6.38 -0.75 -7.36
CA ALA A 142 -5.97 -1.80 -8.28
C ALA A 142 -6.28 -3.21 -7.77
N GLY A 143 -6.36 -3.43 -6.46
CA GLY A 143 -6.66 -4.73 -5.87
C GLY A 143 -7.96 -5.37 -6.39
N PRO A 144 -9.10 -4.65 -6.37
CA PRO A 144 -10.36 -5.17 -6.90
C PRO A 144 -10.31 -5.46 -8.41
N LEU A 145 -9.59 -4.64 -9.20
CA LEU A 145 -9.43 -4.85 -10.64
C LEU A 145 -8.58 -6.08 -10.95
N ALA A 146 -7.43 -6.21 -10.29
CA ALA A 146 -6.54 -7.35 -10.43
C ALA A 146 -7.21 -8.67 -10.00
N PHE A 147 -7.98 -8.63 -8.90
CA PHE A 147 -8.77 -9.78 -8.45
C PHE A 147 -9.83 -10.18 -9.48
N ARG A 148 -10.57 -9.22 -10.04
CA ARG A 148 -11.59 -9.47 -11.08
C ARG A 148 -11.00 -10.07 -12.36
N LEU A 149 -9.85 -9.58 -12.80
CA LEU A 149 -9.14 -10.12 -13.96
C LEU A 149 -8.60 -11.55 -13.71
N SER A 150 -8.23 -11.88 -12.47
CA SER A 150 -7.74 -13.21 -12.10
C SER A 150 -8.86 -14.24 -11.89
N SER A 151 -10.01 -13.82 -11.34
CA SER A 151 -11.08 -14.74 -10.93
C SER A 151 -11.93 -15.25 -12.10
N ASN A 152 -12.24 -14.41 -13.10
CA ASN A 152 -13.16 -14.77 -14.18
C ASN A 152 -12.66 -15.91 -15.09
N ASN A 153 -11.36 -16.20 -15.08
CA ASN A 153 -10.77 -17.21 -15.96
C ASN A 153 -10.58 -18.58 -15.28
N LYS A 154 -10.79 -18.73 -13.96
CA LYS A 154 -10.52 -20.00 -13.28
C LYS A 154 -11.57 -21.06 -13.61
N ALA A 155 -12.85 -20.74 -13.46
CA ALA A 155 -13.96 -21.63 -13.82
C ALA A 155 -13.92 -21.99 -15.31
N ALA A 156 -13.77 -20.98 -16.19
CA ALA A 156 -13.68 -21.21 -17.64
C ALA A 156 -12.47 -22.06 -18.05
N LYS A 157 -11.30 -21.89 -17.39
CA LYS A 157 -10.12 -22.74 -17.64
C LYS A 157 -10.32 -24.17 -17.19
N LEU A 158 -10.97 -24.39 -16.05
CA LEU A 158 -11.25 -25.74 -15.55
C LEU A 158 -12.31 -26.45 -16.41
N GLN A 159 -13.34 -25.75 -16.87
CA GLN A 159 -14.29 -26.31 -17.83
C GLN A 159 -13.63 -26.69 -19.16
N ALA A 160 -12.67 -25.91 -19.65
CA ALA A 160 -12.01 -26.17 -20.94
C ALA A 160 -10.89 -27.23 -20.87
N ASN A 161 -10.10 -27.26 -19.78
CA ASN A 161 -8.87 -28.06 -19.68
C ASN A 161 -8.82 -28.99 -18.46
N GLY A 162 -9.80 -28.95 -17.56
CA GLY A 162 -9.86 -29.78 -16.37
C GLY A 162 -10.24 -31.22 -16.69
N LYS A 163 -9.87 -32.16 -15.80
CA LYS A 163 -10.35 -33.54 -15.86
C LYS A 163 -11.81 -33.54 -15.42
N LYS A 164 -12.71 -34.01 -16.29
CA LYS A 164 -14.12 -34.20 -15.95
C LYS A 164 -14.29 -35.44 -15.07
N ILE A 165 -14.91 -35.28 -13.91
CA ILE A 165 -15.33 -36.37 -13.03
C ILE A 165 -16.84 -36.30 -12.82
N VAL A 166 -17.48 -37.47 -12.78
CA VAL A 166 -18.92 -37.59 -12.51
C VAL A 166 -19.10 -37.84 -11.02
N THR A 167 -19.79 -36.93 -10.35
CA THR A 167 -19.96 -36.93 -8.89
C THR A 167 -21.42 -37.23 -8.53
N LYS A 168 -21.67 -37.82 -7.38
CA LYS A 168 -23.02 -38.14 -6.90
C LYS A 168 -23.60 -36.94 -6.14
N PHE A 169 -24.75 -36.44 -6.58
CA PHE A 169 -25.48 -35.39 -5.87
C PHE A 169 -25.88 -35.88 -4.47
N THR A 170 -25.63 -35.05 -3.46
CA THR A 170 -25.89 -35.38 -2.04
C THR A 170 -26.93 -34.47 -1.41
N GLY A 171 -27.00 -33.19 -1.81
CA GLY A 171 -28.02 -32.28 -1.31
C GLY A 171 -27.74 -30.81 -1.61
N VAL A 172 -28.58 -29.95 -1.08
CA VAL A 172 -28.45 -28.49 -1.12
C VAL A 172 -28.34 -27.99 0.31
N GLU A 173 -27.37 -27.12 0.57
CA GLU A 173 -27.12 -26.54 1.89
C GLU A 173 -27.04 -25.01 1.83
N LEU A 174 -27.37 -24.35 2.94
CA LEU A 174 -27.15 -22.91 3.08
C LEU A 174 -25.70 -22.64 3.50
N ASN A 175 -25.01 -21.77 2.77
CA ASN A 175 -23.69 -21.30 3.14
C ASN A 175 -23.80 -20.24 4.25
N THR A 176 -23.81 -20.69 5.50
CA THR A 176 -23.94 -19.82 6.68
C THR A 176 -22.72 -18.93 6.94
N PHE A 177 -21.59 -19.18 6.26
CA PHE A 177 -20.39 -18.34 6.39
C PHE A 177 -20.49 -17.02 5.62
N LEU A 178 -21.43 -16.91 4.67
CA LEU A 178 -21.60 -15.71 3.87
C LEU A 178 -23.03 -15.18 3.99
N THR A 179 -23.16 -13.91 4.40
CA THR A 179 -24.47 -13.23 4.44
C THR A 179 -24.41 -11.95 3.63
N VAL A 180 -25.31 -11.82 2.65
CA VAL A 180 -25.47 -10.61 1.83
C VAL A 180 -26.91 -10.13 1.99
N ASN A 181 -27.09 -8.88 2.45
CA ASN A 181 -28.42 -8.30 2.74
C ASN A 181 -29.29 -9.18 3.67
N GLY A 182 -28.68 -9.86 4.63
CA GLY A 182 -29.40 -10.73 5.58
C GLY A 182 -29.83 -12.09 5.01
N SER A 183 -29.44 -12.41 3.78
CA SER A 183 -29.70 -13.71 3.15
C SER A 183 -28.40 -14.49 2.95
N SER A 184 -28.43 -15.80 3.22
CA SER A 184 -27.35 -16.73 2.94
C SER A 184 -27.59 -17.42 1.61
N PRO A 185 -26.59 -17.59 0.74
CA PRO A 185 -26.78 -18.31 -0.52
C PRO A 185 -26.85 -19.82 -0.30
N TYR A 186 -27.51 -20.51 -1.23
CA TYR A 186 -27.52 -21.97 -1.34
C TYR A 186 -26.26 -22.47 -2.06
N GLN A 187 -25.84 -23.69 -1.73
CA GLN A 187 -24.79 -24.43 -2.41
C GLN A 187 -25.25 -25.87 -2.66
N ILE A 188 -24.98 -26.37 -3.87
CA ILE A 188 -25.16 -27.77 -4.21
C ILE A 188 -23.94 -28.53 -3.72
N THR A 189 -24.16 -29.67 -3.07
CA THR A 189 -23.12 -30.56 -2.56
C THR A 189 -23.16 -31.89 -3.30
N SER A 190 -22.00 -32.35 -3.79
CA SER A 190 -21.83 -33.66 -4.41
C SER A 190 -20.58 -34.36 -3.90
N GLN A 191 -20.52 -35.68 -4.06
CA GLN A 191 -19.43 -36.52 -3.57
C GLN A 191 -18.86 -37.41 -4.66
N TRP A 192 -17.57 -37.68 -4.60
CA TRP A 192 -16.87 -38.61 -5.49
C TRP A 192 -15.92 -39.48 -4.68
N PHE A 193 -16.01 -40.80 -4.88
CA PHE A 193 -15.05 -41.75 -4.32
C PHE A 193 -13.99 -42.05 -5.37
N ASP A 194 -12.74 -41.77 -5.05
CA ASP A 194 -11.58 -42.09 -5.88
C ASP A 194 -11.06 -43.49 -5.51
N PRO A 195 -11.24 -44.51 -6.38
CA PRO A 195 -10.80 -45.86 -6.09
C PRO A 195 -9.28 -46.02 -6.13
N GLU A 196 -8.54 -45.11 -6.77
CA GLU A 196 -7.07 -45.20 -6.88
C GLU A 196 -6.40 -44.78 -5.57
N THR A 197 -6.91 -43.71 -4.96
CA THR A 197 -6.40 -43.16 -3.69
C THR A 197 -7.18 -43.65 -2.47
N ASN A 198 -8.36 -44.27 -2.68
CA ASN A 198 -9.30 -44.68 -1.64
C ASN A 198 -9.78 -43.49 -0.77
N GLU A 199 -9.99 -42.34 -1.40
CA GLU A 199 -10.44 -41.09 -0.75
C GLU A 199 -11.84 -40.69 -1.22
N VAL A 200 -12.60 -40.01 -0.35
CA VAL A 200 -13.88 -39.39 -0.70
C VAL A 200 -13.70 -37.89 -0.77
N TYR A 201 -14.01 -37.32 -1.93
CA TYR A 201 -14.01 -35.90 -2.18
C TYR A 201 -15.43 -35.36 -2.10
N VAL A 202 -15.60 -34.23 -1.42
CA VAL A 202 -16.85 -33.47 -1.36
C VAL A 202 -16.65 -32.17 -2.14
N TYR A 203 -17.53 -31.91 -3.09
CA TYR A 203 -17.51 -30.74 -3.96
C TYR A 203 -18.75 -29.89 -3.72
N HIS A 204 -18.55 -28.56 -3.75
CA HIS A 204 -19.61 -27.58 -3.56
C HIS A 204 -19.71 -26.66 -4.78
N SER A 205 -20.93 -26.29 -5.17
CA SER A 205 -21.12 -25.29 -6.22
C SER A 205 -20.69 -23.89 -5.77
N GLU A 206 -20.64 -22.97 -6.73
CA GLU A 206 -20.69 -21.53 -6.44
C GLU A 206 -21.98 -21.16 -5.68
N ASN A 207 -22.01 -19.97 -5.10
CA ASN A 207 -23.14 -19.47 -4.32
C ASN A 207 -24.37 -19.17 -5.21
N ILE A 208 -25.51 -19.80 -4.89
CA ILE A 208 -26.78 -19.67 -5.62
C ILE A 208 -27.77 -18.87 -4.76
N TRP A 209 -28.39 -17.84 -5.33
CA TRP A 209 -29.25 -16.90 -4.59
C TRP A 209 -30.75 -17.24 -4.63
N PHE A 210 -31.07 -18.45 -5.05
CA PHE A 210 -32.40 -19.05 -5.00
C PHE A 210 -32.23 -20.52 -4.64
N ASP A 211 -33.31 -21.17 -4.19
CA ASP A 211 -33.26 -22.59 -3.89
C ASP A 211 -33.16 -23.41 -5.20
N PRO A 212 -32.03 -24.10 -5.47
CA PRO A 212 -31.84 -24.85 -6.70
C PRO A 212 -32.48 -26.24 -6.67
N GLU A 213 -32.99 -26.72 -5.53
CA GLU A 213 -33.33 -28.14 -5.32
C GLU A 213 -34.31 -28.68 -6.37
N GLU A 214 -35.36 -27.92 -6.70
CA GLU A 214 -36.37 -28.31 -7.70
C GLU A 214 -35.83 -28.42 -9.14
N PHE A 215 -34.67 -27.81 -9.42
CA PHE A 215 -34.08 -27.79 -10.76
C PHE A 215 -33.04 -28.90 -10.97
N ILE A 216 -32.64 -29.61 -9.92
CA ILE A 216 -31.68 -30.70 -9.96
C ILE A 216 -32.42 -32.01 -10.26
N LYS A 217 -32.46 -32.40 -11.53
CA LYS A 217 -33.16 -33.62 -11.98
C LYS A 217 -32.25 -34.84 -12.10
N SER A 218 -30.95 -34.67 -11.85
CA SER A 218 -29.93 -35.70 -12.05
C SER A 218 -29.36 -36.14 -10.70
N GLU A 219 -29.16 -37.45 -10.55
CA GLU A 219 -28.46 -38.02 -9.38
C GLU A 219 -26.95 -37.77 -9.44
N THR A 220 -26.44 -37.34 -10.60
CA THR A 220 -25.02 -37.06 -10.81
C THR A 220 -24.78 -35.66 -11.35
N ILE A 221 -23.67 -35.06 -10.94
CA ILE A 221 -23.24 -33.73 -11.37
C ILE A 221 -21.80 -33.80 -11.86
N ASP A 222 -21.53 -33.18 -12.99
CA ASP A 222 -20.20 -33.09 -13.57
C ASP A 222 -19.36 -32.06 -12.79
N VAL A 223 -18.16 -32.46 -12.40
CA VAL A 223 -17.17 -31.57 -11.77
C VAL A 223 -15.89 -31.61 -12.60
N TYR A 224 -15.37 -30.44 -12.93
CA TYR A 224 -14.11 -30.28 -13.66
C TYR A 224 -13.00 -29.94 -12.66
N VAL A 225 -12.03 -30.84 -12.48
CA VAL A 225 -10.94 -30.72 -11.50
C VAL A 225 -9.60 -30.45 -12.17
N ASP A 226 -8.69 -29.75 -11.49
CA ASP A 226 -7.27 -29.68 -11.87
C ASP A 226 -6.61 -31.04 -11.56
N PRO A 227 -6.04 -31.74 -12.55
CA PRO A 227 -5.39 -33.04 -12.34
C PRO A 227 -4.25 -33.01 -11.32
N ASN A 228 -3.61 -31.86 -11.11
CA ASN A 228 -2.51 -31.71 -10.15
C ASN A 228 -2.98 -31.27 -8.76
N ASP A 229 -4.23 -30.85 -8.62
CA ASP A 229 -4.80 -30.34 -7.37
C ASP A 229 -6.32 -30.51 -7.35
N MET A 230 -6.80 -31.64 -6.83
CA MET A 230 -8.24 -31.98 -6.77
C MET A 230 -9.08 -30.99 -5.97
N LYS A 231 -8.47 -30.11 -5.16
CA LYS A 231 -9.16 -29.05 -4.42
C LYS A 231 -9.47 -27.84 -5.31
N LYS A 232 -8.86 -27.73 -6.49
CA LYS A 232 -9.20 -26.75 -7.52
C LYS A 232 -10.17 -27.36 -8.51
N TYR A 233 -11.43 -26.95 -8.43
CA TYR A 233 -12.48 -27.53 -9.24
C TYR A 233 -13.57 -26.51 -9.60
N HIS A 234 -14.42 -26.91 -10.53
CA HIS A 234 -15.64 -26.21 -10.90
C HIS A 234 -16.76 -27.22 -11.11
N MET A 235 -17.85 -27.07 -10.36
CA MET A 235 -19.07 -27.88 -10.51
C MET A 235 -19.95 -27.30 -11.62
N ASP A 236 -20.35 -28.12 -12.57
CA ASP A 236 -21.27 -27.72 -13.63
C ASP A 236 -22.67 -27.49 -13.06
N ILE A 237 -23.09 -26.23 -13.07
CA ILE A 237 -24.45 -25.80 -12.68
C ILE A 237 -25.20 -25.15 -13.86
N SER A 238 -24.75 -25.38 -15.09
CA SER A 238 -25.31 -24.75 -16.30
C SER A 238 -26.76 -25.15 -16.58
N PHE A 239 -27.24 -26.24 -15.95
CA PHE A 239 -28.63 -26.68 -16.01
C PHE A 239 -29.60 -25.83 -15.18
N LEU A 240 -29.09 -24.99 -14.26
CA LEU A 240 -29.91 -24.12 -13.43
C LEU A 240 -30.43 -22.90 -14.21
N PRO A 241 -31.65 -22.42 -13.91
CA PRO A 241 -32.15 -21.18 -14.49
C PRO A 241 -31.37 -19.96 -14.00
N LYS A 242 -31.35 -18.90 -14.82
CA LYS A 242 -30.80 -17.61 -14.41
C LYS A 242 -31.87 -16.81 -13.69
N LEU A 243 -31.54 -16.27 -12.52
CA LEU A 243 -32.38 -15.30 -11.82
C LEU A 243 -32.62 -14.07 -12.71
N ALA A 244 -33.89 -13.80 -13.01
CA ALA A 244 -34.31 -12.54 -13.60
C ALA A 244 -34.45 -11.52 -12.46
N ASN A 245 -33.51 -10.59 -12.37
CA ASN A 245 -33.51 -9.48 -11.40
C ASN A 245 -33.61 -8.14 -12.12
#